data_AF-A0A957ZKG6-F1
#
_entry.id   AF-A0A957ZKG6-F1
#
_cell.length_a   1.000
_cell.length_b   1.000
_cell.length_c   1.000
_cell.angle_alpha   90.00
_cell.angle_beta   90.00
_cell.angle_gamma   90.00
#
_symmetry.space_group_name_H-M   'P 1'
#
loop_
_entity.id
_entity.type
_entity.pdbx_description
1 polymer ?
#
loop_
_entity_poly.entity_id
_entity_poly.type
_entity_poly.pdbx_seq_one_letter_code
_entity_poly.pdbx_strand_id
1 'polypeptide(L)'
;GRYRDFTRTFLPRAGINAERWARIDAAMHSLEGFPPIELYKVGEVYFVRDGNHRVSVARANGLTHIEAYVTDIPTDIPLTLEDFERDQWIIKVERAEFLRETGLDELRPDNNVELTEPGRYQILLRHIQVHQYLRNIDLENAGIAHRLSWDEGVASWYDNIYLPVVEAIRSFDLLDSFPSRTEADLYLWVAFHREQLAKQYDLAPLSPEAAVSTFAETHSERPLQQAVRTLKFEWHRALGDLGKPLGMSEEEFE
;
A
#
# COMPACT_ATOMS: atom_id res chain seq x y z
N GLY A 1 22.51 11.55 -9.94
CA GLY A 1 23.05 12.74 -9.24
C GLY A 1 22.74 12.71 -7.76
N ARG A 2 23.35 13.60 -6.97
CA ARG A 2 23.15 13.74 -5.50
C ARG A 2 21.75 14.28 -5.17
N TYR A 3 20.73 13.42 -5.23
CA TYR A 3 19.32 13.79 -4.99
C TYR A 3 19.07 14.37 -3.58
N ARG A 4 19.95 14.07 -2.63
CA ARG A 4 19.89 14.59 -1.25
C ARG A 4 20.36 16.04 -1.10
N ASP A 5 20.98 16.62 -2.12
CA ASP A 5 21.50 17.98 -2.06
C ASP A 5 20.41 19.03 -2.30
N PHE A 6 19.24 18.64 -2.82
CA PHE A 6 18.16 19.56 -3.17
C PHE A 6 16.84 19.18 -2.49
N THR A 7 15.96 20.16 -2.29
CA THR A 7 14.55 19.90 -1.95
C THR A 7 13.77 19.44 -3.20
N ARG A 8 12.54 18.96 -3.01
CA ARG A 8 11.61 18.63 -4.12
C ARG A 8 11.32 19.84 -5.03
N THR A 9 11.51 21.06 -4.51
CA THR A 9 11.36 22.33 -5.24
C THR A 9 12.66 22.84 -5.86
N PHE A 10 13.72 22.01 -5.87
CA PHE A 10 15.07 22.34 -6.37
C PHE A 10 15.77 23.46 -5.61
N LEU A 11 15.42 23.67 -4.34
CA LEU A 11 16.18 24.55 -3.46
C LEU A 11 17.42 23.83 -2.93
N PRO A 12 18.60 24.48 -2.95
CA PRO A 12 19.79 23.97 -2.31
C PRO A 12 19.55 23.62 -0.84
N ARG A 13 19.93 22.41 -0.40
CA ARG A 13 20.06 22.07 1.02
C ARG A 13 21.47 22.46 1.50
N ALA A 14 21.63 22.66 2.81
CA ALA A 14 22.92 23.09 3.37
C ALA A 14 24.07 22.17 2.93
N GLY A 15 25.13 22.73 2.34
CA GLY A 15 26.29 21.99 1.82
C GLY A 15 26.47 22.00 0.29
N ILE A 16 25.63 22.71 -0.47
CA ILE A 16 25.87 22.90 -1.91
C ILE A 16 27.13 23.74 -2.15
N ASN A 17 27.94 23.31 -3.12
CA ASN A 17 29.09 24.06 -3.59
C ASN A 17 28.62 25.32 -4.37
N ALA A 18 28.67 26.48 -3.71
CA ALA A 18 28.26 27.77 -4.27
C ALA A 18 29.05 28.15 -5.54
N GLU A 19 30.32 27.79 -5.64
CA GLU A 19 31.13 28.05 -6.84
C GLU A 19 30.64 27.24 -8.05
N ARG A 20 30.16 26.02 -7.83
CA ARG A 20 29.55 25.22 -8.89
C ARG A 20 28.23 25.83 -9.35
N TRP A 21 27.43 26.34 -8.42
CA TRP A 21 26.18 27.04 -8.75
C TRP A 21 26.45 28.30 -9.58
N ALA A 22 27.38 29.15 -9.14
CA ALA A 22 27.76 30.39 -9.83
C ALA A 22 28.32 30.13 -11.25
N ARG A 23 29.10 29.04 -11.44
CA ARG A 23 29.59 28.66 -12.78
C ARG A 23 28.46 28.25 -13.72
N ILE A 24 27.45 27.53 -13.22
CA ILE A 24 26.30 27.13 -14.04
C ILE A 24 25.43 28.35 -14.37
N ASP A 25 25.27 29.27 -13.43
CA ASP A 25 24.57 30.54 -13.63
C ASP A 25 25.25 31.42 -14.70
N ALA A 26 26.57 31.55 -14.63
CA ALA A 26 27.35 32.25 -15.64
C ALA A 26 27.23 31.61 -17.03
N ALA A 27 27.25 30.27 -17.11
CA ALA A 27 27.07 29.54 -18.37
C ALA A 27 25.67 29.74 -18.96
N MET A 28 24.63 29.82 -18.11
CA MET A 28 23.25 30.06 -18.55
C MET A 28 23.04 31.43 -19.21
N HIS A 29 23.82 32.44 -18.80
CA HIS A 29 23.81 33.77 -19.39
C HIS A 29 24.78 33.92 -20.58
N SER A 30 25.48 32.85 -20.96
CA SER A 30 26.39 32.83 -22.10
C SER A 30 25.68 32.48 -23.41
N LEU A 31 26.29 32.83 -24.55
CA LEU A 31 25.80 32.45 -25.88
C LEU A 31 25.90 30.93 -26.15
N GLU A 32 26.70 30.20 -25.37
CA GLU A 32 26.88 28.74 -25.47
C GLU A 32 25.74 27.95 -24.84
N GLY A 33 24.96 28.57 -23.94
CA GLY A 33 23.92 27.90 -23.17
C GLY A 33 24.48 26.82 -22.23
N PHE A 34 23.68 25.82 -21.91
CA PHE A 34 24.09 24.69 -21.08
C PHE A 34 23.52 23.36 -21.62
N PRO A 35 24.18 22.22 -21.36
CA PRO A 35 23.70 20.93 -21.85
C PRO A 35 22.30 20.58 -21.31
N PRO A 36 21.43 19.96 -22.12
CA PRO A 36 20.13 19.48 -21.68
C PRO A 36 20.21 18.64 -20.40
N ILE A 37 19.13 18.65 -19.62
CA ILE A 37 19.01 17.79 -18.44
C ILE A 37 18.54 16.39 -18.84
N GLU A 38 18.66 15.42 -17.93
CA GLU A 38 18.11 14.08 -18.14
C GLU A 38 16.97 13.82 -17.16
N LEU A 39 15.82 13.41 -17.68
CA LEU A 39 14.60 13.15 -16.92
C LEU A 39 14.13 11.71 -17.10
N TYR A 40 13.55 11.14 -16.04
CA TYR A 40 12.60 10.05 -16.15
C TYR A 40 11.19 10.62 -16.13
N LYS A 41 10.31 10.13 -17.01
CA LYS A 41 8.86 10.38 -16.93
C LYS A 41 8.19 9.11 -16.40
N VAL A 42 7.37 9.24 -15.36
CA VAL A 42 6.58 8.15 -14.76
C VAL A 42 5.15 8.66 -14.60
N GLY A 43 4.20 8.10 -15.35
CA GLY A 43 2.87 8.69 -15.49
C GLY A 43 2.97 10.13 -15.99
N GLU A 44 2.38 11.08 -15.26
CA GLU A 44 2.43 12.52 -15.61
C GLU A 44 3.56 13.30 -14.89
N VAL A 45 4.51 12.59 -14.27
CA VAL A 45 5.50 13.18 -13.36
C VAL A 45 6.92 13.00 -13.89
N TYR A 46 7.73 14.05 -13.76
CA TYR A 46 9.11 14.09 -14.23
C TYR A 46 10.09 14.08 -13.05
N PHE A 47 11.08 13.20 -13.10
CA PHE A 47 12.14 13.04 -12.11
C PHE A 47 13.50 13.35 -12.72
N VAL A 48 14.28 14.24 -12.09
CA VAL A 48 15.60 14.61 -12.60
C VAL A 48 16.63 13.52 -12.29
N ARG A 49 17.07 12.82 -13.35
CA ARG A 49 18.18 11.84 -13.30
C ARG A 49 19.52 12.56 -13.20
N ASP A 50 19.74 13.53 -14.07
CA ASP A 50 20.90 14.42 -14.08
C ASP A 50 20.51 15.88 -14.36
N GLY A 51 21.25 16.83 -13.78
CA GLY A 51 21.05 18.25 -14.01
C GLY A 51 20.35 19.03 -12.90
N ASN A 52 20.23 18.48 -11.68
CA ASN A 52 19.58 19.15 -10.53
C ASN A 52 20.06 20.59 -10.28
N HIS A 53 21.36 20.86 -10.43
CA HIS A 53 21.90 22.22 -10.29
C HIS A 53 21.43 23.14 -11.42
N ARG A 54 21.34 22.64 -12.66
CA ARG A 54 20.86 23.41 -13.82
C ARG A 54 19.39 23.77 -13.65
N VAL A 55 18.57 22.84 -13.15
CA VAL A 55 17.16 23.10 -12.79
C VAL A 55 17.04 24.15 -11.69
N SER A 56 17.88 24.08 -10.66
CA SER A 56 17.92 25.05 -9.57
C SER A 56 18.26 26.47 -10.07
N VAL A 57 19.31 26.59 -10.88
CA VAL A 57 19.73 27.86 -11.50
C VAL A 57 18.65 28.40 -12.44
N ALA A 58 18.05 27.56 -13.28
CA ALA A 58 16.98 27.96 -14.20
C ALA A 58 15.77 28.54 -13.44
N ARG A 59 15.35 27.87 -12.36
CA ARG A 59 14.28 28.38 -11.48
C ARG A 59 14.63 29.69 -10.81
N ALA A 60 15.86 29.84 -10.31
CA ALA A 60 16.30 31.07 -9.66
C ALA A 60 16.30 32.28 -10.63
N ASN A 61 16.58 32.04 -11.91
CA ASN A 61 16.52 33.03 -12.98
C ASN A 61 15.11 33.23 -13.59
N GLY A 62 14.09 32.57 -13.04
CA GLY A 62 12.70 32.72 -13.50
C GLY A 62 12.40 32.06 -14.86
N LEU A 63 13.24 31.15 -15.33
CA LEU A 63 12.96 30.39 -16.55
C LEU A 63 11.75 29.48 -16.33
N THR A 64 10.84 29.48 -17.30
CA THR A 64 9.64 28.63 -17.29
C THR A 64 9.88 27.25 -17.93
N HIS A 65 10.93 27.11 -18.75
CA HIS A 65 11.24 25.89 -19.50
C HIS A 65 12.75 25.63 -19.52
N ILE A 66 13.14 24.36 -19.67
CA ILE A 66 14.52 23.89 -19.77
C ILE A 66 14.58 22.70 -20.73
N GLU A 67 15.61 22.65 -21.58
CA GLU A 67 15.79 21.52 -22.51
C GLU A 67 16.15 20.24 -21.77
N ALA A 68 15.56 19.12 -22.19
CA ALA A 68 15.74 17.82 -21.54
C ALA A 68 15.69 16.65 -22.52
N TYR A 69 16.51 15.63 -22.24
CA TYR A 69 16.31 14.27 -22.73
C TYR A 69 15.40 13.53 -21.74
N VAL A 70 14.28 13.01 -22.24
CA VAL A 70 13.26 12.33 -21.43
C VAL A 70 13.26 10.84 -21.74
N THR A 71 13.49 10.02 -20.73
CA THR A 71 13.27 8.57 -20.77
C THR A 71 11.88 8.29 -20.18
N ASP A 72 10.96 7.82 -21.01
CA ASP A 72 9.61 7.45 -20.57
C ASP A 72 9.63 6.06 -19.91
N ILE A 73 9.09 5.97 -18.70
CA ILE A 73 8.92 4.73 -17.94
C ILE A 73 7.42 4.43 -17.97
N PRO A 74 6.97 3.44 -18.78
CA PRO A 74 5.56 3.13 -18.91
C PRO A 74 5.01 2.62 -17.57
N THR A 75 3.79 3.07 -17.24
CA THR A 75 3.05 2.61 -16.06
C THR A 75 1.62 2.28 -16.45
N ASP A 76 1.14 1.10 -16.03
CA ASP A 76 -0.23 0.66 -16.29
C ASP A 76 -1.25 1.35 -15.36
N ILE A 77 -0.77 2.18 -14.44
CA ILE A 77 -1.57 2.94 -13.50
C ILE A 77 -1.40 4.46 -13.71
N PRO A 78 -2.49 5.23 -13.59
CA PRO A 78 -2.40 6.69 -13.65
C PRO A 78 -1.75 7.23 -12.37
N LEU A 79 -0.55 7.78 -12.52
CA LEU A 79 0.22 8.42 -11.45
C LEU A 79 0.33 9.92 -11.67
N THR A 80 -0.05 10.69 -10.66
CA THR A 80 -0.03 12.15 -10.63
C THR A 80 1.01 12.65 -9.63
N LEU A 81 1.36 13.95 -9.69
CA LEU A 81 2.30 14.55 -8.76
C LEU A 81 1.84 14.40 -7.29
N GLU A 82 0.53 14.54 -7.04
CA GLU A 82 -0.04 14.40 -5.70
C GLU A 82 0.20 12.99 -5.12
N ASP A 83 0.15 11.96 -5.97
CA ASP A 83 0.42 10.58 -5.55
C ASP A 83 1.85 10.41 -5.02
N PHE A 84 2.82 11.07 -5.65
CA PHE A 84 4.21 11.04 -5.20
C PHE A 84 4.49 11.98 -4.03
N GLU A 85 3.68 13.03 -3.81
CA GLU A 85 3.85 13.94 -2.68
C GLU A 85 3.39 13.35 -1.36
N ARG A 86 2.35 12.50 -1.41
CA ARG A 86 1.78 11.81 -0.25
C ARG A 86 2.15 10.33 -0.17
N ASP A 87 3.14 9.90 -0.96
CA ASP A 87 3.57 8.49 -1.11
C ASP A 87 2.42 7.51 -1.41
N GLN A 88 1.31 7.99 -1.98
CA GLN A 88 0.14 7.20 -2.36
C GLN A 88 0.39 6.34 -3.59
N TRP A 89 1.41 6.68 -4.39
CA TRP A 89 1.81 5.88 -5.55
C TRP A 89 2.13 4.43 -5.16
N ILE A 90 2.67 4.19 -3.95
CA ILE A 90 2.98 2.84 -3.45
C ILE A 90 1.69 2.02 -3.34
N ILE A 91 0.65 2.59 -2.74
CA ILE A 91 -0.66 1.94 -2.56
C ILE A 91 -1.30 1.64 -3.93
N LYS A 92 -1.18 2.56 -4.89
CA LYS A 92 -1.70 2.35 -6.26
C LYS A 92 -0.97 1.21 -6.99
N VAL A 93 0.35 1.14 -6.87
CA VAL A 93 1.16 0.05 -7.43
C VAL A 93 0.75 -1.28 -6.81
N GLU A 94 0.72 -1.35 -5.48
CA GLU A 94 0.35 -2.57 -4.75
C GLU A 94 -1.07 -3.04 -5.09
N ARG A 95 -2.03 -2.11 -5.21
CA ARG A 95 -3.39 -2.45 -5.61
C ARG A 95 -3.43 -3.05 -7.01
N ALA A 96 -2.73 -2.43 -7.96
CA ALA A 96 -2.69 -2.94 -9.33
C ALA A 96 -1.99 -4.31 -9.41
N GLU A 97 -0.95 -4.53 -8.62
CA GLU A 97 -0.32 -5.85 -8.48
C GLU A 97 -1.28 -6.89 -7.91
N PHE A 98 -1.98 -6.54 -6.83
CA PHE A 98 -2.96 -7.41 -6.21
C PHE A 98 -4.10 -7.78 -7.15
N LEU A 99 -4.68 -6.82 -7.86
CA LEU A 99 -5.76 -7.10 -8.82
C LEU A 99 -5.27 -7.98 -9.98
N ARG A 100 -4.08 -7.69 -10.51
CA ARG A 100 -3.49 -8.52 -11.58
C ARG A 100 -3.22 -9.96 -11.13
N GLU A 101 -2.77 -10.14 -9.89
CA GLU A 101 -2.47 -11.47 -9.36
C GLU A 101 -3.75 -12.24 -9.01
N THR A 102 -4.76 -11.57 -8.47
CA THR A 102 -5.99 -12.20 -7.98
C THR A 102 -7.11 -12.28 -9.00
N GLY A 103 -7.11 -11.43 -10.03
CA GLY A 103 -8.24 -11.25 -10.94
C GLY A 103 -9.52 -10.80 -10.23
N LEU A 104 -9.42 -10.23 -9.02
CA LEU A 104 -10.58 -9.99 -8.17
C LEU A 104 -11.60 -9.03 -8.80
N ASP A 105 -11.15 -8.06 -9.59
CA ASP A 105 -11.99 -7.13 -10.33
C ASP A 105 -12.79 -7.80 -11.45
N GLU A 106 -12.29 -8.89 -12.04
CA GLU A 106 -13.04 -9.70 -13.00
C GLU A 106 -13.99 -10.68 -12.30
N LEU A 107 -13.50 -11.34 -11.25
CA LEU A 107 -14.27 -12.33 -10.50
C LEU A 107 -15.42 -11.68 -9.71
N ARG A 108 -15.19 -10.52 -9.11
CA ARG A 108 -16.12 -9.76 -8.27
C ARG A 108 -16.00 -8.26 -8.61
N PRO A 109 -16.68 -7.77 -9.66
CA PRO A 109 -16.57 -6.37 -10.12
C PRO A 109 -16.88 -5.32 -9.06
N ASP A 110 -17.81 -5.63 -8.15
CA ASP A 110 -18.24 -4.72 -7.07
C ASP A 110 -17.46 -4.91 -5.77
N ASN A 111 -16.25 -5.48 -5.83
CA ASN A 111 -15.53 -5.92 -4.63
C ASN A 111 -15.20 -4.78 -3.65
N ASN A 112 -15.00 -3.55 -4.16
CA ASN A 112 -14.63 -2.34 -3.42
C ASN A 112 -13.44 -2.51 -2.46
N VAL A 113 -12.52 -3.44 -2.75
CA VAL A 113 -11.33 -3.66 -1.95
C VAL A 113 -10.34 -2.53 -2.20
N GLU A 114 -10.32 -1.59 -1.27
CA GLU A 114 -9.42 -0.44 -1.27
C GLU A 114 -8.72 -0.32 0.07
N LEU A 115 -7.40 -0.36 0.09
CA LEU A 115 -6.59 -0.16 1.30
C LEU A 115 -5.94 1.21 1.30
N THR A 116 -5.79 1.82 2.49
CA THR A 116 -5.29 3.19 2.63
C THR A 116 -3.85 3.29 3.11
N GLU A 117 -3.15 2.15 3.26
CA GLU A 117 -1.74 2.15 3.68
C GLU A 117 -0.89 1.16 2.88
N PRO A 118 0.39 1.48 2.68
CA PRO A 118 1.35 0.58 2.02
C PRO A 118 1.53 -0.75 2.75
N GLY A 119 1.89 -1.78 1.98
CA GLY A 119 2.16 -3.15 2.40
C GLY A 119 0.92 -3.99 2.66
N ARG A 120 -0.29 -3.41 2.68
CA ARG A 120 -1.50 -4.11 3.13
C ARG A 120 -2.07 -5.07 2.10
N TYR A 121 -1.88 -4.82 0.80
CA TYR A 121 -2.35 -5.73 -0.23
C TYR A 121 -1.61 -7.08 -0.22
N GLN A 122 -0.33 -7.08 0.14
CA GLN A 122 0.45 -8.31 0.33
C GLN A 122 -0.11 -9.18 1.47
N ILE A 123 -0.67 -8.55 2.50
CA ILE A 123 -1.33 -9.26 3.59
C ILE A 123 -2.65 -9.89 3.12
N LEU A 124 -3.45 -9.15 2.34
CA LEU A 124 -4.67 -9.72 1.74
C LEU A 124 -4.36 -10.90 0.83
N LEU A 125 -3.33 -10.79 0.00
CA LEU A 125 -2.87 -11.88 -0.85
C LEU A 125 -2.55 -13.13 -0.03
N ARG A 126 -1.84 -12.96 1.10
CA ARG A 126 -1.56 -14.06 2.02
C ARG A 126 -2.83 -14.63 2.65
N HIS A 127 -3.80 -13.80 3.03
CA HIS A 127 -5.09 -14.29 3.53
C HIS A 127 -5.79 -15.18 2.51
N ILE A 128 -5.76 -14.82 1.22
CA ILE A 128 -6.33 -15.63 0.14
C ILE A 128 -5.58 -16.97 0.02
N GLN A 129 -4.25 -16.94 0.01
CA GLN A 129 -3.42 -18.15 -0.09
C GLN A 129 -3.69 -19.13 1.06
N VAL A 130 -3.71 -18.63 2.30
CA VAL A 130 -3.99 -19.44 3.49
C VAL A 130 -5.41 -19.99 3.45
N HIS A 131 -6.40 -19.16 3.09
CA HIS A 131 -7.79 -19.59 2.96
C HIS A 131 -7.92 -20.72 1.93
N GLN A 132 -7.34 -20.57 0.75
CA GLN A 132 -7.36 -21.59 -0.29
C GLN A 132 -6.72 -22.90 0.19
N TYR A 133 -5.57 -22.82 0.87
CA TYR A 133 -4.88 -23.98 1.43
C TYR A 133 -5.76 -24.72 2.45
N LEU A 134 -6.28 -24.02 3.45
CA LEU A 134 -7.15 -24.61 4.48
C LEU A 134 -8.42 -25.19 3.86
N ARG A 135 -9.01 -24.49 2.89
CA ARG A 135 -10.21 -24.98 2.21
C ARG A 135 -9.95 -26.28 1.44
N ASN A 136 -8.78 -26.42 0.82
CA ASN A 136 -8.39 -27.66 0.15
C ASN A 136 -8.20 -28.82 1.13
N ILE A 137 -7.67 -28.56 2.34
CA ILE A 137 -7.61 -29.55 3.43
C ILE A 137 -9.02 -29.98 3.84
N ASP A 138 -9.94 -29.03 4.04
CA ASP A 138 -11.33 -29.34 4.40
C ASP A 138 -12.02 -30.21 3.34
N LEU A 139 -11.81 -29.90 2.06
CA LEU A 139 -12.35 -30.68 0.94
C LEU A 139 -11.77 -32.11 0.93
N GLU A 140 -10.47 -32.24 1.14
CA GLU A 140 -9.79 -33.54 1.22
C GLU A 140 -10.30 -34.38 2.39
N ASN A 141 -10.45 -33.78 3.57
CA ASN A 141 -11.04 -34.41 4.75
C ASN A 141 -12.51 -34.82 4.53
N ALA A 142 -13.24 -34.07 3.71
CA ALA A 142 -14.61 -34.40 3.30
C ALA A 142 -14.67 -35.47 2.18
N GLY A 143 -13.52 -35.99 1.71
CA GLY A 143 -13.44 -36.98 0.64
C GLY A 143 -13.69 -36.40 -0.76
N ILE A 144 -13.62 -35.08 -0.92
CA ILE A 144 -13.80 -34.40 -2.20
C ILE A 144 -12.42 -34.28 -2.88
N ALA A 145 -12.26 -34.93 -4.03
CA ALA A 145 -11.00 -34.93 -4.77
C ALA A 145 -10.69 -33.61 -5.50
N HIS A 146 -11.68 -32.70 -5.60
CA HIS A 146 -11.49 -31.39 -6.22
C HIS A 146 -10.68 -30.48 -5.29
N ARG A 147 -9.63 -29.85 -5.85
CA ARG A 147 -8.90 -28.76 -5.20
C ARG A 147 -9.22 -27.46 -5.91
N LEU A 148 -9.45 -26.41 -5.13
CA LEU A 148 -9.71 -25.08 -5.66
C LEU A 148 -8.51 -24.59 -6.48
N SER A 149 -8.77 -24.19 -7.71
CA SER A 149 -7.90 -23.30 -8.48
C SER A 149 -7.69 -21.98 -7.74
N TRP A 150 -6.72 -21.19 -8.21
CA TRP A 150 -6.44 -19.88 -7.62
C TRP A 150 -7.68 -18.96 -7.66
N ASP A 151 -8.32 -18.84 -8.83
CA ASP A 151 -9.52 -18.02 -9.01
C ASP A 151 -10.69 -18.49 -8.11
N GLU A 152 -10.88 -19.81 -7.97
CA GLU A 152 -11.86 -20.35 -7.02
C GLU A 152 -11.49 -20.04 -5.57
N GLY A 153 -10.20 -20.04 -5.24
CA GLY A 153 -9.67 -19.64 -3.93
C GLY A 153 -9.93 -18.17 -3.62
N VAL A 154 -9.65 -17.28 -4.58
CA VAL A 154 -9.94 -15.83 -4.49
C VAL A 154 -11.43 -15.58 -4.31
N ALA A 155 -12.27 -16.18 -5.15
CA ALA A 155 -13.73 -16.05 -5.08
C ALA A 155 -14.27 -16.58 -3.75
N SER A 156 -13.79 -17.75 -3.33
CA SER A 156 -14.17 -18.38 -2.06
C SER A 156 -13.76 -17.52 -0.86
N TRP A 157 -12.57 -16.94 -0.86
CA TRP A 157 -12.13 -16.02 0.18
C TRP A 157 -13.01 -14.78 0.24
N TYR A 158 -13.30 -14.18 -0.92
CA TYR A 158 -14.12 -12.97 -0.99
C TYR A 158 -15.52 -13.23 -0.42
N ASP A 159 -16.19 -14.29 -0.89
CA ASP A 159 -17.59 -14.57 -0.54
C ASP A 159 -17.76 -15.09 0.90
N ASN A 160 -16.82 -15.91 1.39
CA ASN A 160 -17.01 -16.62 2.66
C ASN A 160 -16.23 -16.01 3.84
N ILE A 161 -15.25 -15.15 3.57
CA ILE A 161 -14.40 -14.54 4.62
C ILE A 161 -14.49 -13.02 4.58
N TYR A 162 -14.16 -12.40 3.44
CA TYR A 162 -14.09 -10.95 3.36
C TYR A 162 -15.46 -10.30 3.49
N LEU A 163 -16.40 -10.66 2.62
CA LEU A 163 -17.72 -10.05 2.54
C LEU A 163 -18.52 -10.19 3.84
N PRO A 164 -18.59 -11.36 4.51
CA PRO A 164 -19.33 -11.48 5.78
C PRO A 164 -18.78 -10.58 6.89
N VAL A 165 -17.45 -10.42 6.96
CA VAL A 165 -16.82 -9.51 7.93
C VAL A 165 -17.13 -8.05 7.57
N VAL A 166 -17.11 -7.70 6.29
CA VAL A 166 -17.48 -6.36 5.82
C VAL A 166 -18.95 -6.06 6.09
N GLU A 167 -19.86 -7.01 5.87
CA GLU A 167 -21.28 -6.87 6.18
C GLU A 167 -21.52 -6.70 7.68
N ALA A 168 -20.77 -7.41 8.51
CA ALA A 168 -20.75 -7.16 9.95
C ALA A 168 -20.20 -5.76 10.28
N ILE A 169 -19.09 -5.32 9.69
CA ILE A 169 -18.56 -3.96 9.89
C ILE A 169 -19.61 -2.89 9.56
N ARG A 170 -20.36 -3.08 8.46
CA ARG A 170 -21.46 -2.21 8.05
C ARG A 170 -22.62 -2.24 9.05
N SER A 171 -23.05 -3.41 9.51
CA SER A 171 -24.20 -3.53 10.40
C SER A 171 -23.96 -2.95 11.80
N PHE A 172 -22.70 -2.85 12.22
CA PHE A 172 -22.28 -2.19 13.47
C PHE A 172 -21.90 -0.71 13.28
N ASP A 173 -22.08 -0.14 12.08
CA ASP A 173 -21.72 1.25 11.73
C ASP A 173 -20.28 1.62 12.12
N LEU A 174 -19.37 0.65 12.07
CA LEU A 174 -18.02 0.81 12.60
C LEU A 174 -17.20 1.86 11.86
N LEU A 175 -17.47 2.06 10.57
CA LEU A 175 -16.77 3.06 9.76
C LEU A 175 -16.91 4.49 10.30
N ASP A 176 -18.01 4.82 10.98
CA ASP A 176 -18.22 6.14 11.58
C ASP A 176 -17.16 6.48 12.64
N SER A 177 -16.62 5.44 13.27
CA SER A 177 -15.54 5.54 14.25
C SER A 177 -14.15 5.64 13.60
N PHE A 178 -14.01 5.39 12.30
CA PHE A 178 -12.71 5.35 11.63
C PHE A 178 -12.70 6.25 10.38
N PRO A 179 -12.78 7.58 10.56
CA PRO A 179 -12.72 8.50 9.44
C PRO A 179 -11.40 8.33 8.67
N SER A 180 -11.50 8.36 7.34
CA SER A 180 -10.38 8.10 6.41
C SER A 180 -9.92 6.64 6.32
N ARG A 181 -10.75 5.68 6.75
CA ARG A 181 -10.52 4.24 6.57
C ARG A 181 -11.60 3.61 5.72
N THR A 182 -11.25 2.48 5.13
CA THR A 182 -12.14 1.69 4.29
C THR A 182 -12.52 0.40 5.01
N GLU A 183 -13.53 -0.28 4.47
CA GLU A 183 -13.95 -1.60 4.94
C GLU A 183 -12.82 -2.62 4.87
N ALA A 184 -11.96 -2.55 3.84
CA ALA A 184 -10.80 -3.43 3.73
C ALA A 184 -9.75 -3.17 4.82
N ASP A 185 -9.57 -1.91 5.23
CA ASP A 185 -8.68 -1.59 6.36
C ASP A 185 -9.22 -2.17 7.67
N LEU A 186 -10.52 -2.02 7.91
CA LEU A 186 -11.17 -2.55 9.11
C LEU A 186 -11.21 -4.08 9.10
N TYR A 187 -11.45 -4.70 7.94
CA TYR A 187 -11.37 -6.16 7.77
C TYR A 187 -10.03 -6.70 8.26
N LEU A 188 -8.93 -6.08 7.82
CA LEU A 188 -7.59 -6.48 8.26
C LEU A 188 -7.45 -6.35 9.78
N TRP A 189 -7.85 -5.22 10.37
CA TRP A 189 -7.81 -5.02 11.82
C TRP A 189 -8.64 -6.02 12.62
N VAL A 190 -9.86 -6.32 12.16
CA VAL A 190 -10.74 -7.32 12.77
C VAL A 190 -10.13 -8.71 12.66
N ALA A 191 -9.58 -9.08 11.51
CA ALA A 191 -8.95 -10.38 11.31
C ALA A 191 -7.76 -10.59 12.26
N PHE A 192 -6.94 -9.56 12.45
CA PHE A 192 -5.83 -9.60 13.41
C PHE A 192 -6.30 -9.65 14.86
N HIS A 193 -7.30 -8.85 15.22
CA HIS A 193 -7.89 -8.88 16.56
C HIS A 193 -8.47 -10.27 16.89
N ARG A 194 -9.17 -10.88 15.93
CA ARG A 194 -9.67 -12.25 16.06
C ARG A 194 -8.56 -13.25 16.34
N GLU A 195 -7.44 -13.14 15.63
CA GLU A 195 -6.30 -14.04 15.82
C GLU A 195 -5.64 -13.85 17.19
N GLN A 196 -5.49 -12.60 17.66
CA GLN A 196 -4.97 -12.33 18.99
C GLN A 196 -5.83 -12.96 20.09
N LEU A 197 -7.16 -12.81 19.98
CA LEU A 197 -8.10 -13.42 20.91
C LEU A 197 -8.04 -14.94 20.88
N ALA A 198 -8.00 -15.53 19.68
CA ALA A 198 -7.88 -16.98 19.52
C ALA A 198 -6.60 -17.50 20.20
N LYS A 199 -5.46 -16.84 20.01
CA LYS A 199 -4.19 -17.20 20.66
C LYS A 199 -4.23 -17.03 22.18
N GLN A 200 -4.78 -15.92 22.66
CA GLN A 200 -4.78 -15.59 24.09
C GLN A 200 -5.68 -16.52 24.90
N TYR A 201 -6.78 -16.98 24.31
CA TYR A 201 -7.83 -17.72 25.01
C TYR A 201 -8.02 -19.16 24.50
N ASP A 202 -7.16 -19.63 23.59
CA ASP A 202 -7.24 -20.95 22.94
C ASP A 202 -8.64 -21.23 22.35
N LEU A 203 -9.21 -20.21 21.70
CA LEU A 203 -10.57 -20.26 21.17
C LEU A 203 -10.61 -20.78 19.74
N ALA A 204 -11.72 -21.46 19.40
CA ALA A 204 -12.10 -21.70 18.01
C ALA A 204 -12.27 -20.36 17.25
N PRO A 205 -12.14 -20.36 15.90
CA PRO A 205 -12.28 -19.13 15.12
C PRO A 205 -13.62 -18.44 15.39
N LEU A 206 -13.57 -17.17 15.81
CA LEU A 206 -14.78 -16.38 16.05
C LEU A 206 -15.57 -16.21 14.75
N SER A 207 -16.92 -16.19 14.87
CA SER A 207 -17.78 -15.78 13.77
C SER A 207 -17.48 -14.33 13.36
N PRO A 208 -17.82 -13.92 12.12
CA PRO A 208 -17.66 -12.54 11.69
C PRO A 208 -18.29 -11.53 12.66
N GLU A 209 -19.52 -11.77 13.10
CA GLU A 209 -20.26 -10.89 14.01
C GLU A 209 -19.60 -10.83 15.38
N ALA A 210 -19.15 -11.97 15.92
CA ALA A 210 -18.46 -12.03 17.20
C ALA A 210 -17.12 -11.28 17.12
N ALA A 211 -16.32 -11.50 16.08
CA ALA A 211 -15.05 -10.82 15.88
C ALA A 211 -15.21 -9.30 15.75
N VAL A 212 -16.24 -8.84 15.02
CA VAL A 212 -16.56 -7.44 14.84
C VAL A 212 -17.09 -6.81 16.12
N SER A 213 -17.99 -7.49 16.84
CA SER A 213 -18.53 -7.03 18.13
C SER A 213 -17.45 -6.88 19.19
N THR A 214 -16.58 -7.89 19.37
CA THR A 214 -15.49 -7.80 20.36
C THR A 214 -14.48 -6.72 19.98
N PHE A 215 -14.23 -6.54 18.68
CA PHE A 215 -13.40 -5.44 18.18
C PHE A 215 -14.01 -4.08 18.51
N ALA A 216 -15.32 -3.92 18.27
CA ALA A 216 -16.06 -2.71 18.57
C ALA A 216 -16.01 -2.37 20.06
N GLU A 217 -16.31 -3.33 20.94
CA GLU A 217 -16.28 -3.17 22.40
C GLU A 217 -14.89 -2.76 22.92
N THR A 218 -13.83 -3.34 22.37
CA THR A 218 -12.45 -3.02 22.77
C THR A 218 -12.07 -1.58 22.41
N HIS A 219 -12.70 -0.99 21.39
CA HIS A 219 -12.30 0.29 20.81
C HIS A 219 -13.31 1.42 20.99
N SER A 220 -14.55 1.15 21.40
CA SER A 220 -15.59 2.15 21.63
C SER A 220 -15.28 3.12 22.78
N GLU A 221 -14.41 2.73 23.72
CA GLU A 221 -14.05 3.57 24.88
C GLU A 221 -12.86 4.51 24.63
N ARG A 222 -12.19 4.41 23.47
CA ARG A 222 -10.99 5.21 23.17
C ARG A 222 -11.32 6.32 22.16
N PRO A 223 -10.79 7.54 22.34
CA PRO A 223 -10.86 8.56 21.29
C PRO A 223 -10.35 7.99 19.96
N LEU A 224 -11.08 8.20 18.87
CA LEU A 224 -10.83 7.57 17.56
C LEU A 224 -9.38 7.67 17.09
N GLN A 225 -8.73 8.81 17.33
CA GLN A 225 -7.32 9.04 17.00
C GLN A 225 -6.36 8.17 17.81
N GLN A 226 -6.71 7.86 19.07
CA GLN A 226 -5.92 6.98 19.94
C GLN A 226 -6.13 5.52 19.54
N ALA A 227 -7.37 5.11 19.25
CA ALA A 227 -7.67 3.77 18.75
C ALA A 227 -6.87 3.45 17.47
N VAL A 228 -6.90 4.35 16.47
CA VAL A 228 -6.14 4.18 15.21
C VAL A 228 -4.64 4.12 15.45
N ARG A 229 -4.09 4.94 16.35
CA ARG A 229 -2.65 4.93 16.66
C ARG A 229 -2.23 3.64 17.35
N THR A 230 -3.01 3.16 18.30
CA THR A 230 -2.74 1.90 19.01
C THR A 230 -2.81 0.73 18.04
N LEU A 231 -3.84 0.66 17.20
CA LEU A 231 -3.97 -0.36 16.16
C LEU A 231 -2.77 -0.38 15.22
N LYS A 232 -2.36 0.78 14.68
CA LYS A 232 -1.15 0.87 13.84
C LYS A 232 0.10 0.34 14.55
N PHE A 233 0.27 0.67 15.82
CA PHE A 233 1.44 0.27 16.60
C PHE A 233 1.46 -1.24 16.87
N GLU A 234 0.33 -1.80 17.33
CA GLU A 234 0.17 -3.23 17.57
C GLU A 234 0.31 -4.04 16.27
N TRP A 235 -0.25 -3.51 15.17
CA TRP A 235 -0.13 -4.06 13.83
C TRP A 235 1.32 -4.10 13.36
N HIS A 236 2.04 -2.97 13.37
CA HIS A 236 3.45 -2.92 12.96
C HIS A 236 4.34 -3.86 13.77
N ARG A 237 4.07 -4.00 15.08
CA ARG A 237 4.80 -4.93 15.94
C ARG A 237 4.58 -6.39 15.54
N ALA A 238 3.36 -6.76 15.17
CA ALA A 238 3.06 -8.14 14.78
C ALA A 238 3.50 -8.47 13.33
N LEU A 239 3.45 -7.50 12.41
CA LEU A 239 3.90 -7.72 11.03
C LEU A 239 5.41 -7.97 10.90
N GLY A 240 6.23 -7.55 11.88
CA GLY A 240 7.66 -7.85 11.91
C GLY A 240 7.98 -9.36 11.90
N ASP A 241 6.99 -10.20 12.18
CA ASP A 241 7.08 -11.66 12.29
C ASP A 241 6.42 -12.41 11.10
N LEU A 242 5.92 -11.70 10.08
CA LEU A 242 5.22 -12.28 8.92
C LEU A 242 6.13 -13.04 7.92
N GLY A 243 7.18 -13.71 8.38
CA GLY A 243 7.76 -14.81 7.59
C GLY A 243 6.77 -15.98 7.48
N LYS A 244 5.91 -16.16 8.49
CA LYS A 244 5.00 -17.29 8.66
C LYS A 244 3.54 -16.88 8.45
N PRO A 245 2.71 -17.70 7.79
CA PRO A 245 1.27 -17.51 7.77
C PRO A 245 0.69 -17.69 9.16
N LEU A 246 -0.14 -16.73 9.56
CA LEU A 246 -0.78 -16.67 10.86
C LEU A 246 -1.81 -17.81 10.98
N GLY A 247 -1.63 -18.70 11.96
CA GLY A 247 -2.48 -19.88 12.18
C GLY A 247 -1.90 -21.22 11.68
N MET A 248 -0.74 -21.22 11.02
CA MET A 248 -0.02 -22.45 10.66
C MET A 248 1.09 -22.76 11.68
N SER A 249 1.22 -24.02 12.08
CA SER A 249 2.38 -24.54 12.80
C SER A 249 3.64 -24.51 11.92
N GLU A 250 4.85 -24.64 12.51
CA GLU A 250 6.08 -24.65 11.69
C GLU A 250 6.11 -25.88 10.76
N GLU A 251 5.57 -27.00 11.25
CA GLU A 251 5.47 -28.26 10.50
C GLU A 251 4.48 -28.18 9.32
N GLU A 252 3.47 -27.31 9.38
CA GLU A 252 2.52 -27.11 8.27
C GLU A 252 3.06 -26.15 7.20
N PHE A 253 4.08 -25.35 7.52
CA PHE A 253 4.63 -24.31 6.64
C PHE A 253 5.87 -24.75 5.84
N GLU A 254 6.68 -25.68 6.37
CA GLU A 254 7.81 -26.31 5.65
C GLU A 254 7.37 -27.46 4.72
#